data_AF-A0A023W2Q9-F1
#
_entry.id   AF-A0A023W2Q9-F1
#
_cell.length_a   1.000
_cell.length_b   1.000
_cell.length_c   1.000
_cell.angle_alpha   90.00
_cell.angle_beta   90.00
_cell.angle_gamma   90.00
#
_symmetry.space_group_name_H-M   'P 1'
#
loop_
_entity.id
_entity.type
_entity.pdbx_description
1 polymer ?
#
loop_
_entity_poly.entity_id
_entity_poly.type
_entity_poly.pdbx_seq_one_letter_code
_entity_poly.pdbx_strand_id
1 'polypeptide(L)'
;LTNFDERMDTMANILYYPQKPLATTRSMEFLKFRELPAGQNAIVAIACYSGYNQEDSVIMNQSSIDRGLFRSLFYRAYVEQEKRIGISAVETFEKPLRSETMKMKHGTYDNLDDDGIIAPVTRVSGEDVIIGKTAP
;
A
#
# COMPACT_ATOMS: atom_id res chain seq x y z
N LEU A 1 6.02 -6.48 -14.13
CA LEU A 1 6.40 -5.80 -12.88
C LEU A 1 6.60 -4.30 -13.08
N THR A 2 7.02 -3.85 -14.27
CA THR A 2 7.25 -2.42 -14.58
C THR A 2 5.98 -1.60 -14.78
N ASN A 3 4.85 -2.23 -15.11
CA ASN A 3 3.55 -1.58 -15.32
C ASN A 3 2.71 -1.54 -14.03
N PHE A 4 3.35 -1.46 -12.87
CA PHE A 4 2.63 -1.49 -11.60
C PHE A 4 1.73 -0.27 -11.40
N ASP A 5 2.08 0.88 -11.99
CA ASP A 5 1.29 2.11 -11.89
C ASP A 5 -0.07 2.00 -12.62
N GLU A 6 -0.17 1.14 -13.63
CA GLU A 6 -1.41 0.93 -14.40
C GLU A 6 -2.27 -0.21 -13.84
N ARG A 7 -1.69 -1.04 -12.97
CA ARG A 7 -2.34 -2.26 -12.47
C ARG A 7 -3.02 -2.01 -11.13
N MET A 8 -4.31 -2.34 -11.06
CA MET A 8 -5.07 -2.38 -9.80
C MET A 8 -4.94 -3.75 -9.12
N ASP A 9 -3.74 -4.08 -8.64
CA ASP A 9 -3.52 -5.27 -7.81
C ASP A 9 -3.98 -4.99 -6.36
N THR A 10 -4.50 -6.02 -5.66
CA THR A 10 -5.01 -5.87 -4.28
C THR A 10 -3.97 -5.29 -3.32
N MET A 11 -2.72 -5.74 -3.43
CA MET A 11 -1.60 -5.22 -2.65
C MET A 11 -0.32 -5.24 -3.49
N ALA A 12 0.50 -4.20 -3.38
CA ALA A 12 1.82 -4.17 -3.99
C ALA A 12 2.83 -3.45 -3.10
N ASN A 13 4.06 -3.97 -3.03
CA ASN A 13 5.20 -3.36 -2.36
C ASN A 13 6.31 -3.09 -3.37
N ILE A 14 6.78 -1.85 -3.45
CA ILE A 14 7.72 -1.42 -4.48
C ILE A 14 8.85 -0.63 -3.83
N LEU A 15 10.08 -1.09 -4.04
CA LEU A 15 11.27 -0.43 -3.50
C LEU A 15 11.57 0.86 -4.30
N TYR A 16 11.93 1.95 -3.62
CA TYR A 16 12.22 3.24 -4.28
C TYR A 16 13.45 3.16 -5.19
N TYR A 17 14.54 2.53 -4.71
CA TYR A 17 15.82 2.52 -5.42
C TYR A 17 16.41 1.11 -5.49
N PRO A 18 15.80 0.17 -6.22
CA PRO A 18 16.33 -1.18 -6.35
C PRO A 18 17.72 -1.16 -7.01
N GLN A 19 18.66 -1.93 -6.46
CA GLN A 19 20.03 -2.03 -6.98
C GLN A 19 20.36 -3.46 -7.38
N LYS A 20 21.15 -3.59 -8.46
CA LYS A 20 21.71 -4.88 -8.87
C LYS A 20 22.64 -5.40 -7.77
N PRO A 21 22.55 -6.69 -7.38
CA PRO A 21 23.47 -7.25 -6.41
C PRO A 21 24.91 -7.22 -6.96
N LEU A 22 25.88 -6.92 -6.09
CA LEU A 22 27.31 -6.89 -6.49
C LEU A 22 27.84 -8.28 -6.84
N ALA A 23 27.45 -9.30 -6.08
CA ALA A 23 27.74 -10.70 -6.35
C ALA A 23 26.55 -11.34 -7.07
N THR A 24 26.75 -11.74 -8.33
CA THR A 24 25.71 -12.36 -9.17
C THR A 24 26.07 -13.78 -9.56
N THR A 25 25.08 -14.67 -9.61
CA THR A 25 25.23 -16.01 -10.20
C THR A 25 24.89 -15.97 -11.70
N ARG A 26 25.41 -16.93 -12.49
CA ARG A 26 25.09 -17.02 -13.93
C ARG A 26 23.59 -17.21 -14.19
N SER A 27 22.88 -17.91 -13.30
CA SER A 27 21.44 -18.14 -13.43
C SER A 27 20.61 -16.86 -13.36
N MET A 28 21.11 -15.79 -12.73
CA MET A 28 20.41 -14.51 -12.63
C MET A 28 20.20 -13.83 -13.99
N GLU A 29 21.02 -14.16 -14.98
CA GLU A 29 20.86 -13.66 -16.36
C GLU A 29 19.60 -14.23 -17.01
N PHE A 30 19.37 -15.53 -16.86
CA PHE A 30 18.16 -16.19 -17.39
C PHE A 30 16.89 -15.77 -16.64
N LEU A 31 17.01 -15.41 -15.36
CA LEU A 31 15.88 -14.99 -14.52
C LEU A 31 15.57 -13.49 -14.60
N LYS A 32 16.33 -12.71 -15.38
CA LYS A 32 16.16 -11.25 -15.49
C LYS A 32 16.27 -10.50 -14.16
N PHE A 33 16.97 -11.07 -13.18
CA PHE A 33 17.09 -10.49 -11.84
C PHE A 33 17.92 -9.19 -11.84
N ARG A 34 18.78 -9.01 -12.85
CA ARG A 34 19.52 -7.76 -13.07
C ARG A 34 18.60 -6.65 -13.57
N GLU A 35 17.58 -6.97 -14.35
CA GLU A 35 16.62 -5.98 -14.85
C GLU A 35 15.59 -5.60 -13.80
N LEU A 36 15.19 -6.54 -12.93
CA LEU A 36 14.24 -6.32 -11.83
C LEU A 36 14.85 -6.76 -10.50
N PRO A 37 15.75 -5.96 -9.90
CA PRO A 37 16.32 -6.28 -8.61
C PRO A 37 15.30 -6.13 -7.49
N ALA A 38 15.40 -6.99 -6.48
CA ALA A 38 14.49 -7.00 -5.33
C ALA A 38 15.10 -6.42 -4.04
N GLY A 39 16.26 -5.77 -4.10
CA GLY A 39 16.98 -5.29 -2.92
C GLY A 39 17.90 -4.10 -3.19
N GLN A 40 18.69 -3.75 -2.18
CA GLN A 40 19.72 -2.71 -2.26
C GLN A 40 21.02 -3.21 -1.64
N ASN A 41 22.16 -2.76 -2.16
CA ASN A 41 23.45 -3.05 -1.53
C ASN A 41 23.62 -2.09 -0.35
N ALA A 42 23.95 -2.64 0.81
CA ALA A 42 24.24 -1.88 2.02
C ALA A 42 25.69 -2.10 2.44
N ILE A 43 26.29 -1.09 3.08
CA ILE A 43 27.57 -1.26 3.78
C ILE A 43 27.26 -1.88 5.14
N VAL A 44 27.81 -3.07 5.39
CA VAL A 44 27.55 -3.86 6.60
C VAL A 44 28.83 -3.98 7.41
N ALA A 45 28.74 -3.69 8.71
CA ALA A 45 29.81 -3.90 9.67
C ALA A 45 29.42 -5.02 10.64
N ILE A 46 30.29 -6.02 10.81
CA ILE A 46 30.09 -7.13 11.76
C ILE A 46 30.90 -6.81 13.01
N ALA A 47 30.23 -6.34 14.05
CA ALA A 47 30.84 -5.99 15.32
C ALA A 47 29.84 -6.10 16.46
N CYS A 48 30.32 -6.38 17.67
CA CYS A 48 29.54 -6.22 18.89
C CYS A 48 29.51 -4.73 19.23
N TYR A 49 28.34 -4.08 19.15
CA TYR A 49 28.20 -2.66 19.42
C TYR A 49 26.94 -2.38 20.22
N SER A 50 27.07 -1.70 21.36
CA SER A 50 25.97 -1.26 22.25
C SER A 50 25.05 -2.34 22.84
N GLY A 51 25.08 -3.58 22.35
CA GLY A 51 24.20 -4.67 22.78
C GLY A 51 22.84 -4.73 22.06
N TYR A 52 22.46 -3.69 21.31
CA TYR A 52 21.21 -3.64 20.53
C TYR A 52 21.24 -4.44 19.20
N ASN A 53 22.27 -5.24 18.97
CA ASN A 53 22.41 -6.13 17.82
C ASN A 53 22.58 -7.62 18.22
N GLN A 54 22.00 -8.01 19.36
CA GLN A 54 21.97 -9.38 19.87
C GLN A 54 20.73 -10.13 19.37
N GLU A 55 20.74 -11.46 19.43
CA GLU A 55 19.57 -12.31 19.13
C GLU A 55 18.89 -11.94 17.79
N ASP A 56 19.67 -11.99 16.71
CA ASP A 56 19.27 -11.70 15.32
C ASP A 56 18.79 -10.26 15.04
N SER A 57 18.94 -9.34 16.01
CA SER A 57 18.70 -7.91 15.78
C SER A 57 19.86 -7.21 15.07
N VAL A 58 19.54 -6.15 14.33
CA VAL A 58 20.52 -5.34 13.59
C VAL A 58 20.32 -3.86 13.90
N ILE A 59 21.43 -3.11 13.99
CA ILE A 59 21.41 -1.65 14.14
C ILE A 59 21.53 -1.03 12.76
N MET A 60 20.58 -0.15 12.40
CA MET A 60 20.61 0.60 11.14
C MET A 60 21.05 2.05 11.34
N ASN A 61 21.69 2.62 10.32
CA ASN A 61 22.11 4.01 10.33
C ASN A 61 20.92 4.92 9.97
N GLN A 62 20.49 5.75 10.93
CA GLN A 62 19.38 6.70 10.75
C GLN A 62 19.62 7.66 9.57
N SER A 63 20.83 8.20 9.42
CA SER A 63 21.14 9.12 8.31
C SER A 63 21.03 8.45 6.93
N SER A 64 21.25 7.14 6.84
CA SER A 64 21.03 6.39 5.59
C SER A 64 19.53 6.19 5.33
N ILE A 65 18.74 5.93 6.37
CA ILE A 65 17.27 5.82 6.28
C ILE A 65 16.67 7.14 5.81
N ASP A 66 17.10 8.27 6.39
CA ASP A 66 16.62 9.61 6.03
C ASP A 66 16.90 9.94 4.56
N ARG A 67 17.99 9.39 3.99
CA ARG A 67 18.35 9.51 2.57
C ARG A 67 17.64 8.49 1.66
N GLY A 68 16.76 7.65 2.21
CA GLY A 68 15.92 6.72 1.47
C GLY A 68 16.43 5.29 1.38
N LEU A 69 17.38 4.88 2.23
CA LEU A 69 17.78 3.47 2.32
C LEU A 69 16.56 2.61 2.73
N PHE A 70 16.27 1.59 1.93
CA PHE A 70 15.16 0.65 2.04
C PHE A 70 13.75 1.25 2.06
N ARG A 71 13.58 2.48 1.57
CA ARG A 71 12.24 3.08 1.44
C ARG A 71 11.41 2.34 0.38
N SER A 72 10.17 2.01 0.72
CA SER A 72 9.22 1.36 -0.21
C SER A 72 7.90 2.14 -0.31
N LEU A 73 7.19 1.93 -1.42
CA LEU A 73 5.79 2.28 -1.63
C LEU A 73 4.93 1.05 -1.33
N PHE A 74 3.81 1.28 -0.68
CA PHE A 74 2.78 0.28 -0.44
C PHE A 74 1.48 0.73 -1.09
N TYR A 75 0.96 -0.09 -2.00
CA TYR A 75 -0.34 0.11 -2.64
C TYR A 75 -1.32 -0.91 -2.12
N ARG A 76 -2.58 -0.49 -1.95
CA ARG A 76 -3.70 -1.36 -1.61
C ARG A 76 -4.93 -0.94 -2.39
N ALA A 77 -5.51 -1.86 -3.15
CA ALA A 77 -6.74 -1.64 -3.89
C ALA A 77 -7.93 -2.23 -3.13
N TYR A 78 -9.06 -1.54 -3.20
CA TYR A 78 -10.35 -1.98 -2.68
C TYR A 78 -11.33 -2.01 -3.84
N VAL A 79 -12.08 -3.11 -3.96
CA VAL A 79 -13.05 -3.31 -5.05
C VAL A 79 -14.41 -3.55 -4.42
N GLU A 80 -15.40 -2.79 -4.85
CA GLU A 80 -16.78 -2.90 -4.41
C GLU A 80 -17.71 -2.84 -5.63
N GLN A 81 -18.90 -3.42 -5.51
CA GLN A 81 -19.89 -3.47 -6.60
C GLN A 81 -21.28 -3.27 -6.04
N GLU A 82 -22.15 -2.59 -6.80
CA GLU A 82 -23.57 -2.50 -6.50
C GLU A 82 -24.24 -3.84 -6.73
N LYS A 83 -24.95 -4.35 -5.71
CA LYS A 83 -25.70 -5.60 -5.81
C LYS A 83 -27.20 -5.34 -5.80
N ARG A 84 -27.94 -6.19 -6.52
CA ARG A 84 -29.40 -6.26 -6.40
C ARG A 84 -29.76 -7.11 -5.19
N ILE A 85 -30.56 -6.54 -4.30
CA ILE A 85 -31.12 -7.20 -3.12
C ILE A 85 -32.57 -7.57 -3.45
N GLY A 86 -32.83 -8.87 -3.64
CA GLY A 86 -34.17 -9.36 -3.97
C GLY A 86 -34.63 -8.95 -5.38
N ILE A 87 -35.87 -8.48 -5.50
CA ILE A 87 -36.53 -8.24 -6.80
C ILE A 87 -36.39 -6.78 -7.28
N SER A 88 -36.29 -5.80 -6.36
CA SER A 88 -36.31 -4.38 -6.74
C SER A 88 -35.34 -3.46 -5.99
N ALA A 89 -34.74 -3.88 -4.87
CA ALA A 89 -33.77 -3.03 -4.16
C ALA A 89 -32.39 -3.16 -4.81
N VAL A 90 -31.72 -2.04 -5.07
CA VAL A 90 -30.38 -2.00 -5.64
C VAL A 90 -29.53 -1.16 -4.70
N GLU A 91 -28.35 -1.68 -4.32
CA GLU A 91 -27.37 -0.89 -3.60
C GLU A 91 -26.87 0.26 -4.49
N THR A 92 -26.63 1.42 -3.90
CA THR A 92 -26.18 2.61 -4.64
C THR A 92 -24.91 3.18 -4.02
N PHE A 93 -23.98 3.59 -4.86
CA PHE A 93 -22.86 4.43 -4.43
C PHE A 93 -23.32 5.89 -4.31
N GLU A 94 -23.27 6.42 -3.10
CA GLU A 94 -23.63 7.79 -2.77
C GLU A 94 -22.99 8.19 -1.43
N LYS A 95 -22.98 9.48 -1.14
CA LYS A 95 -22.57 10.00 0.17
C LYS A 95 -23.70 9.81 1.19
N PRO A 96 -23.58 8.87 2.15
CA PRO A 96 -24.66 8.61 3.10
C PRO A 96 -24.85 9.76 4.08
N LEU A 97 -26.10 10.17 4.27
CA LEU A 97 -26.49 11.19 5.24
C LEU A 97 -26.88 10.55 6.57
N ARG A 98 -26.35 11.07 7.69
CA ARG A 98 -26.67 10.57 9.05
C ARG A 98 -28.17 10.65 9.39
N SER A 99 -28.92 11.54 8.75
CA SER A 99 -30.36 11.70 8.92
C SER A 99 -31.19 10.62 8.23
N GLU A 100 -30.65 10.02 7.16
CA GLU A 100 -31.40 9.15 6.24
C GLU A 100 -30.90 7.71 6.28
N THR A 101 -29.64 7.49 6.66
CA THR A 101 -29.01 6.17 6.65
C THR A 101 -28.92 5.58 8.06
N MET A 102 -29.52 4.41 8.25
CA MET A 102 -29.40 3.63 9.49
C MET A 102 -28.14 2.76 9.49
N LYS A 103 -27.60 2.45 10.68
CA LYS A 103 -26.42 1.57 10.87
C LYS A 103 -25.14 2.03 10.15
N MET A 104 -24.91 3.33 10.05
CA MET A 104 -23.63 3.85 9.54
C MET A 104 -22.46 3.33 10.37
N LYS A 105 -21.34 3.01 9.70
CA LYS A 105 -20.11 2.61 10.38
C LYS A 105 -19.53 3.81 11.13
N HIS A 106 -18.75 3.51 12.17
CA HIS A 106 -17.96 4.54 12.83
C HIS A 106 -16.78 4.89 11.90
N GLY A 107 -16.71 6.16 11.52
CA GLY A 107 -15.75 6.67 10.54
C GLY A 107 -16.14 8.05 10.01
N THR A 108 -15.20 8.67 9.31
CA THR A 108 -15.39 9.98 8.66
C THR A 108 -15.88 9.77 7.23
N TYR A 109 -16.97 10.45 6.86
CA TYR A 109 -17.55 10.41 5.51
C TYR A 109 -17.34 11.73 4.75
N ASP A 110 -16.64 12.69 5.36
CA ASP A 110 -16.50 14.06 4.84
C ASP A 110 -15.70 14.10 3.53
N ASN A 111 -14.73 13.19 3.39
CA ASN A 111 -13.86 13.06 2.22
C ASN A 111 -14.54 12.42 1.00
N LEU A 112 -15.77 11.92 1.12
CA LEU A 112 -16.51 11.37 -0.01
C LEU A 112 -17.12 12.49 -0.85
N ASP A 113 -17.03 12.35 -2.16
CA ASP A 113 -17.78 13.18 -3.11
C ASP A 113 -19.24 12.67 -3.22
N ASP A 114 -20.07 13.38 -4.00
CA ASP A 114 -21.51 13.08 -4.13
C ASP A 114 -21.76 11.69 -4.76
N ASP A 115 -20.80 11.15 -5.51
CA ASP A 115 -20.82 9.79 -6.06
C ASP A 115 -20.46 8.69 -5.04
N GLY A 116 -20.20 9.08 -3.78
CA GLY A 116 -19.81 8.15 -2.72
C GLY A 116 -18.37 7.63 -2.85
N ILE A 117 -17.52 8.25 -3.67
CA ILE A 117 -16.12 7.86 -3.86
C ILE A 117 -15.22 9.02 -3.45
N ILE A 118 -14.02 8.70 -2.94
CA ILE A 118 -13.03 9.71 -2.61
C ILE A 118 -12.22 10.14 -3.85
N ALA A 119 -11.99 11.46 -4.00
CA ALA A 119 -11.11 11.97 -5.04
C ALA A 119 -9.65 11.49 -4.85
N PRO A 120 -8.91 11.19 -5.94
CA PRO A 120 -7.48 10.90 -5.87
C PRO A 120 -6.70 12.00 -5.15
N VAL A 121 -5.58 11.64 -4.52
CA VAL A 121 -4.69 12.56 -3.76
C VAL A 121 -5.24 13.01 -2.41
N THR A 122 -6.51 12.72 -2.09
CA THR A 122 -7.06 13.00 -0.76
C THR A 122 -6.36 12.14 0.29
N ARG A 123 -5.88 12.79 1.35
CA ARG A 123 -5.21 12.11 2.46
C ARG A 123 -6.25 11.39 3.31
N VAL A 124 -6.08 10.08 3.48
CA VAL A 124 -6.90 9.23 4.36
C VAL A 124 -6.08 8.63 5.48
N SER A 125 -6.75 8.32 6.58
CA SER A 125 -6.17 7.71 7.77
C SER A 125 -7.18 6.84 8.51
N GLY A 126 -6.73 5.72 9.08
CA GLY A 126 -7.48 4.94 10.07
C GLY A 126 -8.90 4.53 9.64
N GLU A 127 -9.89 5.25 10.17
CA GLU A 127 -11.33 4.98 10.04
C GLU A 127 -12.02 5.81 8.93
N ASP A 128 -11.24 6.52 8.10
CA ASP A 128 -11.79 7.27 6.98
C ASP A 128 -12.44 6.35 5.95
N VAL A 129 -13.69 6.65 5.58
CA VAL A 129 -14.44 5.87 4.59
C VAL A 129 -14.02 6.32 3.19
N ILE A 130 -13.65 5.35 2.35
CA ILE A 130 -13.21 5.58 0.96
C ILE A 130 -14.26 5.24 -0.10
N ILE A 131 -15.26 4.45 0.27
CA ILE A 131 -16.39 4.05 -0.59
C ILE A 131 -17.66 4.07 0.27
N GLY A 132 -18.57 5.00 -0.04
CA GLY A 132 -19.91 5.11 0.53
C GLY A 132 -20.89 4.27 -0.29
N LYS A 133 -21.51 3.27 0.36
CA LYS A 133 -22.52 2.41 -0.26
C LYS A 133 -23.72 2.29 0.65
N THR A 134 -24.91 2.54 0.11
CA THR A 134 -26.19 2.44 0.80
C THR A 134 -27.03 1.30 0.22
N ALA A 135 -27.94 0.78 1.02
CA ALA A 135 -28.92 -0.23 0.62
C ALA A 135 -30.30 0.20 1.12
N PRO A 136 -31.35 0.14 0.29
CA PRO A 136 -32.72 0.46 0.70
C PRO A 136 -33.34 -0.61 1.61
#